data_AF-A0A6U6WRZ8-F1
#
_entry.id   AF-A0A6U6WRZ8-F1
#
_cell.length_a   1.000
_cell.length_b   1.000
_cell.length_c   1.000
_cell.angle_alpha   90.00
_cell.angle_beta   90.00
_cell.angle_gamma   90.00
#
_symmetry.space_group_name_H-M   'P 1'
#
loop_
_entity.id
_entity.type
_entity.pdbx_description
1 polymer ?
#
loop_
_entity_poly.entity_id
_entity_poly.type
_entity_poly.pdbx_seq_one_letter_code
_entity_poly.pdbx_strand_id
1 'polypeptide(L)'
;FAAADLKADREVVLEAVRQNGRALQHAPEGLRNSQAIVLEALRQEGQAFQTAGAMLQRMILEEPRCRTALCFCHQELLDDEDFLLAAVREHGLAIKDAPKVWKRDRKLVFEAVRQNGKALELAHDDLCDDRDLQPRRVARNRIAGKGIAAPTFMAGPARQVPNGGIDVEVSALNGTVATLRLDSGASVGALAAAIVAHFTVDGALVHLVISGAVVRPLDASRKLSHIAPSGVPCSPRSGSSSSRSSSSSSSSSTSRVSAAGPLRGRFWK
;
A
#
# COMPACT_ATOMS: atom_id res chain seq x y z
N PHE A 1 34.24 -9.56 -22.06
CA PHE A 1 33.64 -10.80 -22.59
C PHE A 1 33.69 -11.86 -21.50
N ALA A 2 32.66 -11.92 -20.63
CA ALA A 2 32.38 -13.14 -19.86
C ALA A 2 31.60 -14.04 -20.83
N ALA A 3 32.36 -14.90 -21.50
CA ALA A 3 31.96 -15.60 -22.72
C ALA A 3 30.88 -16.65 -22.42
N ALA A 4 30.19 -17.09 -23.48
CA ALA A 4 28.91 -17.80 -23.48
C ALA A 4 28.71 -18.88 -22.42
N ASP A 5 29.77 -19.56 -21.97
CA ASP A 5 29.72 -20.67 -21.02
C ASP A 5 29.09 -20.29 -19.66
N LEU A 6 29.47 -19.15 -19.07
CA LEU A 6 28.86 -18.68 -17.80
C LEU A 6 27.40 -18.23 -17.97
N LYS A 7 27.02 -17.78 -19.16
CA LYS A 7 25.62 -17.45 -19.48
C LYS A 7 24.79 -18.71 -19.68
N ALA A 8 25.34 -19.72 -20.36
CA ALA A 8 24.73 -21.03 -20.51
C ALA A 8 24.50 -21.68 -19.14
N ASP A 9 25.49 -21.68 -18.26
CA ASP A 9 25.35 -22.20 -16.89
C ASP A 9 24.27 -21.45 -16.10
N ARG A 10 24.21 -20.12 -16.24
CA ARG A 10 23.17 -19.30 -15.62
C ARG A 10 21.77 -19.64 -16.14
N GLU A 11 21.60 -19.77 -17.46
CA GLU A 11 20.32 -20.10 -18.08
C GLU A 11 19.85 -21.52 -17.70
N VAL A 12 20.77 -22.48 -17.68
CA VAL A 12 20.49 -23.86 -17.24
C VAL A 12 20.06 -23.89 -15.78
N VAL A 13 20.77 -23.20 -14.90
CA VAL A 13 20.40 -23.09 -13.48
C VAL A 13 19.05 -22.39 -13.31
N LEU A 14 18.79 -21.33 -14.06
CA LEU A 14 17.51 -20.62 -14.00
C LEU A 14 16.35 -21.54 -14.43
N GLU A 15 16.53 -22.32 -15.50
CA GLU A 15 15.51 -23.24 -15.98
C GLU A 15 15.28 -24.41 -15.01
N ALA A 16 16.34 -24.93 -14.39
CA ALA A 16 16.23 -25.92 -13.32
C ALA A 16 15.47 -25.37 -12.10
N VAL A 17 15.75 -24.12 -11.71
CA VAL A 17 15.07 -23.43 -10.61
C VAL A 17 13.60 -23.18 -10.92
N ARG A 18 13.25 -22.85 -12.16
CA ARG A 18 11.86 -22.70 -12.61
C ARG A 18 11.05 -23.99 -12.47
N GLN A 19 11.69 -25.14 -12.69
CA GLN A 19 11.04 -26.44 -12.51
C GLN A 19 10.98 -26.84 -11.03
N ASN A 20 12.03 -26.52 -10.27
CA ASN A 20 12.11 -26.83 -8.84
C ASN A 20 12.97 -25.79 -8.12
N GLY A 21 12.34 -24.94 -7.29
CA GLY A 21 13.04 -23.89 -6.55
C GLY A 21 14.22 -24.38 -5.69
N ARG A 22 14.18 -25.65 -5.24
CA ARG A 22 15.29 -26.25 -4.46
C ARG A 22 16.52 -26.59 -5.28
N ALA A 23 16.46 -26.54 -6.61
CA ALA A 23 17.62 -26.75 -7.48
C ALA A 23 18.73 -25.72 -7.21
N LEU A 24 18.40 -24.55 -6.63
CA LEU A 24 19.34 -23.52 -6.22
C LEU A 24 20.46 -24.03 -5.30
N GLN A 25 20.21 -25.05 -4.47
CA GLN A 25 21.22 -25.60 -3.56
C GLN A 25 22.43 -26.22 -4.28
N HIS A 26 22.24 -26.64 -5.53
CA HIS A 26 23.28 -27.24 -6.37
C HIS A 26 23.97 -26.22 -7.28
N ALA A 27 23.49 -24.97 -7.30
CA ALA A 27 24.06 -23.93 -8.13
C ALA A 27 25.43 -23.48 -7.58
N PRO A 28 26.35 -23.05 -8.45
CA PRO A 28 27.62 -22.46 -8.02
C PRO A 28 27.36 -21.19 -7.19
N GLU A 29 28.29 -20.87 -6.29
CA GLU A 29 28.13 -19.79 -5.30
C GLU A 29 27.79 -18.43 -5.93
N GLY A 30 28.43 -18.09 -7.06
CA GLY A 30 28.14 -16.85 -7.78
C GLY A 30 26.70 -16.75 -8.30
N LEU A 31 26.03 -17.87 -8.55
CA LEU A 31 24.63 -17.92 -8.98
C LEU A 31 23.66 -18.02 -7.80
N ARG A 32 24.07 -18.64 -6.69
CA ARG A 32 23.30 -18.65 -5.43
C ARG A 32 23.11 -17.25 -4.83
N ASN A 33 24.02 -16.32 -5.16
CA ASN A 33 23.92 -14.91 -4.76
C ASN A 33 23.27 -14.02 -5.83
N SER A 34 22.79 -14.61 -6.94
CA SER A 34 22.12 -13.84 -7.98
C SER A 34 20.67 -13.57 -7.57
N GLN A 35 20.36 -12.31 -7.27
CA GLN A 35 19.01 -11.86 -6.88
C GLN A 35 17.90 -12.43 -7.78
N ALA A 36 18.09 -12.41 -9.09
CA ALA A 36 17.10 -12.88 -10.05
C ALA A 36 16.80 -14.38 -9.92
N ILE A 37 17.82 -15.22 -9.71
CA ILE A 37 17.65 -16.68 -9.60
C ILE A 37 17.02 -17.02 -8.24
N VAL A 38 17.44 -16.34 -7.17
CA VAL A 38 16.90 -16.55 -5.83
C VAL A 38 15.43 -16.15 -5.75
N LEU A 39 15.05 -15.01 -6.34
CA LEU A 39 13.66 -14.58 -6.38
C LEU A 39 12.79 -15.56 -7.18
N GLU A 40 13.28 -16.10 -8.29
CA GLU A 40 12.57 -17.14 -9.04
C GLU A 40 12.40 -18.43 -8.21
N ALA A 41 13.44 -18.85 -7.47
CA ALA A 41 13.37 -20.00 -6.58
C ALA A 41 12.29 -19.81 -5.49
N LEU A 42 12.27 -18.63 -4.86
CA LEU A 42 11.28 -18.27 -3.83
C LEU A 42 9.86 -18.22 -4.40
N ARG A 43 9.71 -17.69 -5.62
CA ARG A 43 8.42 -17.67 -6.31
C ARG A 43 7.89 -19.08 -6.54
N GLN A 44 8.73 -20.01 -6.99
CA GLN A 44 8.34 -21.41 -7.19
C GLN A 44 8.00 -22.09 -5.86
N GLU A 45 8.79 -21.86 -4.80
CA GLU A 45 8.45 -22.34 -3.46
C GLU A 45 7.09 -21.78 -3.01
N GLY A 46 6.88 -20.47 -3.13
CA GLY A 46 5.62 -19.80 -2.77
C GLY A 46 4.40 -20.39 -3.49
N GLN A 47 4.49 -20.66 -4.80
CA GLN A 47 3.42 -21.29 -5.57
C GLN A 47 3.19 -22.75 -5.15
N ALA A 48 4.25 -23.52 -4.93
CA ALA A 48 4.15 -24.89 -4.43
C ALA A 48 3.46 -24.94 -3.06
N PHE A 49 3.73 -23.95 -2.18
CA PHE A 49 3.05 -23.83 -0.90
C PHE A 49 1.57 -23.46 -1.08
N GLN A 50 1.23 -22.48 -1.93
CA GLN A 50 -0.16 -22.07 -2.15
C GLN A 50 -1.02 -23.18 -2.75
N THR A 51 -0.45 -24.02 -3.61
CA THR A 51 -1.14 -25.17 -4.21
C THR A 51 -1.20 -26.39 -3.29
N ALA A 52 -0.27 -26.52 -2.34
CA ALA A 52 -0.34 -27.56 -1.32
C ALA A 52 -1.56 -27.35 -0.40
N GLY A 53 -2.29 -28.43 -0.11
CA GLY A 53 -3.41 -28.37 0.84
C GLY A 53 -2.96 -27.95 2.23
N ALA A 54 -3.88 -27.37 3.03
CA ALA A 54 -3.58 -26.80 4.34
C ALA A 54 -2.87 -27.78 5.31
N MET A 55 -3.15 -29.08 5.19
CA MET A 55 -2.50 -30.13 5.99
C MET A 55 -1.02 -30.31 5.61
N LEU A 56 -0.70 -30.36 4.31
CA LEU A 56 0.67 -30.44 3.79
C LEU A 56 1.44 -29.16 4.11
N GLN A 57 0.83 -27.98 3.92
CA GLN A 57 1.46 -26.71 4.31
C GLN A 57 1.86 -26.70 5.79
N ARG A 58 0.98 -27.20 6.67
CA ARG A 58 1.24 -27.27 8.11
C ARG A 58 2.39 -28.21 8.43
N MET A 59 2.42 -29.40 7.82
CA MET A 59 3.53 -30.34 7.99
C MET A 59 4.86 -29.75 7.52
N ILE A 60 4.87 -29.06 6.36
CA ILE A 60 6.09 -28.42 5.84
C ILE A 60 6.56 -27.26 6.74
N LEU A 61 5.62 -26.51 7.33
CA LEU A 61 5.91 -25.41 8.26
C LEU A 61 6.46 -25.89 9.61
N GLU A 62 5.86 -26.96 10.16
CA GLU A 62 6.25 -27.54 11.44
C GLU A 62 7.60 -28.26 11.35
N GLU A 63 8.01 -28.68 10.15
CA GLU A 63 9.32 -29.28 9.92
C GLU A 63 10.43 -28.21 10.06
N PRO A 64 11.26 -28.25 11.12
CA PRO A 64 12.30 -27.24 11.36
C PRO A 64 13.38 -27.27 10.26
N ARG A 65 13.47 -28.36 9.50
CA ARG A 65 14.42 -28.58 8.40
C ARG A 65 13.97 -28.00 7.07
N CYS A 66 12.72 -27.56 6.92
CA CYS A 66 12.28 -26.85 5.73
C CYS A 66 12.82 -25.42 5.75
N ARG A 67 14.01 -25.26 5.18
CA ARG A 67 14.61 -23.97 4.84
C ARG A 67 14.10 -23.52 3.47
N THR A 68 14.01 -22.22 3.28
CA THR A 68 13.68 -21.58 2.00
C THR A 68 14.94 -21.39 1.17
N ALA A 69 14.77 -21.00 -0.09
CA ALA A 69 15.88 -20.66 -0.97
C ALA A 69 16.87 -19.63 -0.38
N LEU A 70 16.42 -18.75 0.54
CA LEU A 70 17.27 -17.76 1.22
C LEU A 70 18.40 -18.39 2.06
N CYS A 71 18.24 -19.62 2.55
CA CYS A 71 19.26 -20.24 3.39
C CYS A 71 20.56 -20.59 2.67
N PHE A 72 20.55 -20.59 1.33
CA PHE A 72 21.70 -20.88 0.49
C PHE A 72 22.43 -19.60 0.03
N CYS A 73 21.89 -18.43 0.36
CA CYS A 73 22.43 -17.12 -0.01
C CYS A 73 23.51 -16.67 0.98
N HIS A 74 24.46 -15.85 0.49
CA HIS A 74 25.45 -15.21 1.34
C HIS A 74 24.84 -14.09 2.19
N GLN A 75 25.44 -13.80 3.35
CA GLN A 75 24.93 -12.80 4.30
C GLN A 75 24.79 -11.40 3.71
N GLU A 76 25.71 -10.99 2.84
CA GLU A 76 25.67 -9.67 2.18
C GLU A 76 24.37 -9.43 1.41
N LEU A 77 23.82 -10.48 0.79
CA LEU A 77 22.55 -10.38 0.08
C LEU A 77 21.35 -10.34 1.05
N LEU A 78 21.47 -11.00 2.20
CA LEU A 78 20.47 -10.96 3.27
C LEU A 78 20.49 -9.65 4.06
N ASP A 79 21.53 -8.83 3.92
CA ASP A 79 21.60 -7.51 4.54
C ASP A 79 20.99 -6.40 3.67
N ASP A 80 20.58 -6.72 2.44
CA ASP A 80 19.88 -5.79 1.53
C ASP A 80 18.37 -5.76 1.81
N GLU A 81 17.86 -4.60 2.28
CA GLU A 81 16.44 -4.35 2.58
C GLU A 81 15.55 -4.56 1.36
N ASP A 82 15.95 -4.01 0.20
CA ASP A 82 15.11 -4.02 -1.00
C ASP A 82 15.02 -5.45 -1.56
N PHE A 83 16.10 -6.22 -1.47
CA PHE A 83 16.10 -7.64 -1.81
C PHE A 83 15.22 -8.46 -0.86
N LEU A 84 15.35 -8.29 0.46
CA LEU A 84 14.53 -9.03 1.42
C LEU A 84 13.05 -8.70 1.30
N LEU A 85 12.70 -7.44 1.05
CA LEU A 85 11.33 -7.04 0.77
C LEU A 85 10.79 -7.72 -0.50
N ALA A 86 11.60 -7.82 -1.56
CA ALA A 86 11.22 -8.55 -2.76
C ALA A 86 11.04 -10.06 -2.49
N ALA A 87 11.98 -10.67 -1.75
CA ALA A 87 11.92 -12.07 -1.37
C ALA A 87 10.65 -12.43 -0.57
N VAL A 88 10.32 -11.60 0.43
CA VAL A 88 9.14 -11.77 1.28
C VAL A 88 7.83 -11.60 0.49
N ARG A 89 7.83 -10.75 -0.55
CA ARG A 89 6.68 -10.59 -1.44
C ARG A 89 6.39 -11.82 -2.28
N GLU A 90 7.43 -12.50 -2.74
CA GLU A 90 7.29 -13.77 -3.46
C GLU A 90 6.89 -14.90 -2.50
N HIS A 91 7.49 -14.94 -1.30
CA HIS A 91 7.22 -15.95 -0.31
C HIS A 91 7.22 -15.39 1.13
N GLY A 92 6.04 -15.20 1.71
CA GLY A 92 5.90 -14.59 3.05
C GLY A 92 6.62 -15.30 4.20
N LEU A 93 6.93 -16.59 4.07
CA LEU A 93 7.66 -17.36 5.10
C LEU A 93 9.19 -17.29 4.92
N ALA A 94 9.68 -16.63 3.87
CA ALA A 94 11.11 -16.41 3.64
C ALA A 94 11.77 -15.69 4.83
N ILE A 95 11.01 -14.91 5.60
CA ILE A 95 11.47 -14.27 6.84
C ILE A 95 12.05 -15.26 7.87
N LYS A 96 11.73 -16.56 7.78
CA LYS A 96 12.29 -17.63 8.63
C LYS A 96 13.82 -17.65 8.60
N ASP A 97 14.39 -17.53 7.40
CA ASP A 97 15.83 -17.62 7.16
C ASP A 97 16.52 -16.24 7.16
N ALA A 98 15.75 -15.15 7.29
CA ALA A 98 16.30 -13.81 7.41
C ALA A 98 17.08 -13.63 8.73
N PRO A 99 18.13 -12.79 8.74
CA PRO A 99 18.87 -12.43 9.94
C PRO A 99 17.94 -11.90 11.05
N LYS A 100 18.32 -12.13 12.31
CA LYS A 100 17.50 -11.73 13.48
C LYS A 100 17.18 -10.22 13.51
N VAL A 101 18.05 -9.39 12.94
CA VAL A 101 17.85 -7.94 12.82
C VAL A 101 16.56 -7.63 12.03
N TRP A 102 16.35 -8.35 10.92
CA TRP A 102 15.20 -8.18 10.04
C TRP A 102 13.89 -8.71 10.63
N LYS A 103 13.97 -9.69 11.54
CA LYS A 103 12.81 -10.18 12.30
C LYS A 103 12.27 -9.17 13.33
N ARG A 104 13.06 -8.12 13.64
CA ARG A 104 12.64 -6.97 14.45
C ARG A 104 12.21 -5.78 13.59
N ASP A 105 12.38 -5.83 12.27
CA ASP A 105 11.90 -4.76 11.41
C ASP A 105 10.39 -4.90 11.16
N ARG A 106 9.63 -3.94 11.67
CA ARG A 106 8.17 -3.89 11.54
C ARG A 106 7.72 -3.84 10.09
N LYS A 107 8.48 -3.20 9.19
CA LYS A 107 8.09 -3.10 7.78
C LYS A 107 8.18 -4.44 7.07
N LEU A 108 9.31 -5.14 7.22
CA LEU A 108 9.50 -6.45 6.64
C LEU A 108 8.50 -7.46 7.20
N VAL A 109 8.31 -7.49 8.53
CA VAL A 109 7.33 -8.37 9.19
C VAL A 109 5.91 -8.05 8.70
N PHE A 110 5.54 -6.78 8.57
CA PHE A 110 4.23 -6.41 8.03
C PHE A 110 3.99 -6.99 6.64
N GLU A 111 4.96 -6.85 5.73
CA GLU A 111 4.82 -7.37 4.37
C GLU A 111 4.80 -8.91 4.36
N ALA A 112 5.57 -9.56 5.23
CA ALA A 112 5.55 -11.01 5.40
C ALA A 112 4.20 -11.52 5.87
N VAL A 113 3.63 -10.90 6.91
CA VAL A 113 2.30 -11.22 7.44
C VAL A 113 1.21 -11.00 6.39
N ARG A 114 1.39 -9.98 5.54
CA ARG A 114 0.46 -9.67 4.47
C ARG A 114 0.38 -10.75 3.41
N GLN A 115 1.50 -11.38 3.11
CA GLN A 115 1.55 -12.54 2.21
C GLN A 115 1.12 -13.83 2.91
N ASN A 116 1.54 -14.03 4.15
CA ASN A 116 1.15 -15.20 4.94
C ASN A 116 0.99 -14.82 6.42
N GLY A 117 -0.23 -14.93 6.93
CA GLY A 117 -0.55 -14.58 8.33
C GLY A 117 0.30 -15.32 9.37
N LYS A 118 0.82 -16.52 9.06
CA LYS A 118 1.69 -17.29 9.95
C LYS A 118 3.10 -16.70 10.08
N ALA A 119 3.50 -15.79 9.19
CA ALA A 119 4.82 -15.16 9.27
C ALA A 119 5.02 -14.35 10.56
N LEU A 120 3.93 -13.97 11.25
CA LEU A 120 4.03 -13.29 12.54
C LEU A 120 4.69 -14.17 13.61
N GLU A 121 4.47 -15.49 13.58
CA GLU A 121 5.08 -16.45 14.53
C GLU A 121 6.60 -16.56 14.35
N LEU A 122 7.12 -16.11 13.20
CA LEU A 122 8.55 -16.10 12.87
C LEU A 122 9.23 -14.77 13.19
N ALA A 123 8.45 -13.74 13.52
CA ALA A 123 8.96 -12.45 13.95
C ALA A 123 9.62 -12.57 15.33
N HIS A 124 10.34 -11.52 15.72
CA HIS A 124 10.85 -11.43 17.09
C HIS A 124 9.68 -11.27 18.07
N ASP A 125 9.80 -11.86 19.28
CA ASP A 125 8.74 -11.88 20.31
C ASP A 125 8.15 -10.49 20.59
N ASP A 126 8.99 -9.45 20.64
CA ASP A 126 8.59 -8.04 20.80
C ASP A 126 7.54 -7.55 19.78
N LEU A 127 7.45 -8.18 18.61
CA LEU A 127 6.52 -7.82 17.53
C LEU A 127 5.31 -8.76 17.42
N CYS A 128 5.35 -9.93 18.04
CA CYS A 128 4.25 -10.90 18.01
C CYS A 128 2.96 -10.32 18.60
N ASP A 129 3.10 -9.47 19.63
CA ASP A 129 1.99 -8.78 20.29
C ASP A 129 1.64 -7.43 19.66
N ASP A 130 2.35 -7.00 18.60
CA ASP A 130 2.06 -5.73 17.94
C ASP A 130 0.66 -5.78 17.32
N ARG A 131 -0.21 -4.90 17.81
CA ARG A 131 -1.60 -4.78 17.37
C ARG A 131 -1.70 -4.49 15.87
N ASP A 132 -0.81 -3.70 15.29
CA ASP A 132 -0.86 -3.30 13.87
C ASP A 132 -0.34 -4.41 12.94
N LEU A 133 0.44 -5.36 13.45
CA LEU A 133 0.97 -6.50 12.70
C LEU A 133 0.06 -7.73 12.73
N GLN A 134 -1.04 -7.70 13.49
CA GLN A 134 -1.96 -8.85 13.57
C GLN A 134 -2.55 -9.22 12.20
N PRO A 135 -2.58 -10.51 11.80
CA PRO A 135 -2.95 -10.92 10.44
C PRO A 135 -4.32 -10.41 9.98
N ARG A 136 -5.31 -10.38 10.87
CA ARG A 136 -6.66 -9.86 10.57
C ARG A 136 -6.66 -8.40 10.14
N ARG A 137 -5.73 -7.59 10.66
CA ARG A 137 -5.63 -6.16 10.36
C ARG A 137 -4.79 -5.93 9.12
N VAL A 138 -3.67 -6.64 9.00
CA VAL A 138 -2.80 -6.59 7.82
C VAL A 138 -3.57 -7.05 6.56
N ALA A 139 -4.36 -8.12 6.64
CA ALA A 139 -5.16 -8.63 5.52
C ALA A 139 -6.26 -7.65 5.05
N ARG A 140 -6.74 -6.78 5.94
CA ARG A 140 -7.73 -5.73 5.62
C ARG A 140 -7.07 -4.43 5.17
N ASN A 141 -5.75 -4.30 5.31
CA ASN A 141 -5.04 -3.09 4.92
C ASN A 141 -4.94 -3.00 3.39
N ARG A 142 -5.45 -1.91 2.83
CA ARG A 142 -5.47 -1.64 1.39
C ARG A 142 -4.40 -0.63 0.95
N ILE A 143 -3.55 -0.18 1.86
CA ILE A 143 -2.48 0.77 1.55
C ILE A 143 -1.30 0.00 0.94
N ALA A 144 -0.85 0.45 -0.23
CA ALA A 144 0.29 -0.14 -0.91
C ALA A 144 1.62 0.23 -0.21
N GLY A 145 2.56 -0.74 -0.19
CA GLY A 145 3.94 -0.52 0.21
C GLY A 145 4.82 -0.04 -0.96
N LYS A 146 6.05 0.37 -0.66
CA LYS A 146 7.05 0.81 -1.66
C LYS A 146 7.27 -0.26 -2.73
N GLY A 147 7.21 0.11 -4.01
CA GLY A 147 7.49 -0.82 -5.13
C GLY A 147 6.34 -1.74 -5.53
N ILE A 148 5.15 -1.57 -4.94
CA ILE A 148 3.95 -2.27 -5.41
C ILE A 148 3.23 -1.40 -6.45
N ALA A 149 2.89 -1.99 -7.60
CA ALA A 149 2.08 -1.34 -8.62
C ALA A 149 0.63 -1.18 -8.11
N ALA A 150 0.19 0.06 -7.91
CA ALA A 150 -1.14 0.38 -7.44
C ALA A 150 -1.54 1.79 -7.94
N PRO A 151 -2.84 2.05 -8.19
CA PRO A 151 -3.31 3.38 -8.52
C PRO A 151 -3.07 4.35 -7.36
N THR A 152 -2.70 5.59 -7.72
CA THR A 152 -2.47 6.67 -6.75
C THR A 152 -3.71 7.53 -6.63
N PHE A 153 -4.10 7.78 -5.38
CA PHE A 153 -5.20 8.66 -5.03
C PHE A 153 -4.70 9.77 -4.11
N MET A 154 -5.17 10.98 -4.39
CA MET A 154 -4.94 12.15 -3.57
C MET A 154 -6.17 12.41 -2.72
N ALA A 155 -5.98 12.45 -1.40
CA ALA A 155 -7.02 12.85 -0.47
C ALA A 155 -6.79 14.30 -0.05
N GLY A 156 -7.83 15.11 -0.22
CA GLY A 156 -7.93 16.46 0.29
C GLY A 156 -8.16 16.51 1.80
N PRO A 157 -8.36 17.71 2.36
CA PRO A 157 -8.57 17.89 3.79
C PRO A 157 -9.87 17.24 4.25
N ALA A 158 -9.83 16.61 5.43
CA ALA A 158 -10.99 16.03 6.09
C ALA A 158 -11.90 17.13 6.64
N ARG A 159 -13.13 17.23 6.12
CA ARG A 159 -14.14 18.19 6.60
C ARG A 159 -15.11 17.50 7.54
N GLN A 160 -15.24 18.01 8.77
CA GLN A 160 -16.26 17.51 9.69
C GLN A 160 -17.66 17.96 9.25
N VAL A 161 -18.59 17.01 9.24
CA VAL A 161 -19.98 17.23 8.88
C VAL A 161 -20.81 17.35 10.17
N PRO A 162 -21.84 18.22 10.24
CA PRO A 162 -22.62 18.44 11.47
C PRO A 162 -23.20 17.18 12.14
N ASN A 163 -23.39 16.10 11.38
CA ASN A 163 -23.94 14.84 11.88
C ASN A 163 -22.85 13.89 12.45
N GLY A 164 -21.65 14.39 12.75
CA GLY A 164 -20.57 13.60 13.38
C GLY A 164 -19.78 12.70 12.43
N GLY A 165 -19.86 12.94 11.12
CA GLY A 165 -19.06 12.27 10.08
C GLY A 165 -17.90 13.13 9.58
N ILE A 166 -17.06 12.54 8.74
CA ILE A 166 -15.98 13.22 8.01
C ILE A 166 -16.20 13.02 6.52
N ASP A 167 -16.23 14.10 5.77
CA ASP A 167 -16.19 14.07 4.31
C ASP A 167 -14.75 14.32 3.86
N VAL A 168 -14.25 13.43 2.99
CA VAL A 168 -12.93 13.56 2.38
C VAL A 168 -13.11 13.57 0.88
N GLU A 169 -12.64 14.64 0.24
CA GLU A 169 -12.54 14.70 -1.22
C GLU A 169 -11.34 13.87 -1.66
N VAL A 170 -11.56 12.92 -2.57
CA VAL A 170 -10.52 12.06 -3.12
C VAL A 170 -10.50 12.22 -4.63
N SER A 171 -9.32 12.47 -5.19
CA SER A 171 -9.09 12.54 -6.62
C SER A 171 -8.14 11.45 -7.09
N ALA A 172 -8.50 10.83 -8.21
CA ALA A 172 -7.63 9.93 -8.96
C ALA A 172 -6.81 10.75 -9.98
N LEU A 173 -5.65 10.23 -10.38
CA LEU A 173 -4.78 10.90 -11.37
C LEU A 173 -5.43 11.04 -12.77
N ASN A 174 -6.48 10.28 -13.06
CA ASN A 174 -7.25 10.42 -14.30
C ASN A 174 -8.25 11.59 -14.28
N GLY A 175 -8.27 12.40 -13.21
CA GLY A 175 -9.17 13.55 -13.05
C GLY A 175 -10.52 13.22 -12.43
N THR A 176 -10.80 11.95 -12.09
CA THR A 176 -12.03 11.58 -11.40
C THR A 176 -11.96 12.03 -9.95
N VAL A 177 -12.99 12.74 -9.48
CA VAL A 177 -13.09 13.24 -8.10
C VAL A 177 -14.35 12.66 -7.46
N ALA A 178 -14.22 12.21 -6.21
CA ALA A 178 -15.34 11.73 -5.42
C ALA A 178 -15.22 12.23 -3.97
N THR A 179 -16.36 12.55 -3.36
CA THR A 179 -16.41 12.88 -1.93
C THR A 179 -16.85 11.63 -1.16
N LEU A 180 -15.98 11.12 -0.31
CA LEU A 180 -16.24 9.94 0.51
C LEU A 180 -16.64 10.37 1.92
N ARG A 181 -17.77 9.85 2.38
CA ARG A 181 -18.26 10.05 3.75
C ARG A 181 -17.84 8.90 4.65
N LEU A 182 -17.20 9.24 5.76
CA LEU A 182 -16.64 8.32 6.74
C LEU A 182 -17.11 8.69 8.15
N ASP A 183 -16.96 7.75 9.09
CA ASP A 183 -17.22 8.02 10.50
C ASP A 183 -16.17 8.97 11.10
N SER A 184 -16.53 9.75 12.13
CA SER A 184 -15.60 10.67 12.82
C SER A 184 -14.33 10.01 13.39
N GLY A 185 -14.39 8.72 13.67
CA GLY A 185 -13.26 7.93 14.15
C GLY A 185 -12.45 7.23 13.06
N ALA A 186 -12.76 7.46 11.79
CA ALA A 186 -12.18 6.70 10.69
C ALA A 186 -10.64 6.83 10.62
N SER A 187 -9.99 5.69 10.39
CA SER A 187 -8.56 5.61 10.20
C SER A 187 -8.18 5.78 8.73
N VAL A 188 -6.90 6.01 8.46
CA VAL A 188 -6.40 6.09 7.08
C VAL A 188 -6.67 4.79 6.30
N GLY A 189 -6.57 3.65 6.97
CA GLY A 189 -6.93 2.35 6.38
C GLY A 189 -8.41 2.26 6.00
N ALA A 190 -9.31 2.88 6.78
CA ALA A 190 -10.74 2.93 6.45
C ALA A 190 -11.01 3.80 5.21
N LEU A 191 -10.30 4.93 5.08
CA LEU A 191 -10.34 5.74 3.85
C LEU A 191 -9.83 4.95 2.64
N ALA A 192 -8.69 4.27 2.76
CA ALA A 192 -8.16 3.44 1.69
C ALA A 192 -9.15 2.34 1.26
N ALA A 193 -9.81 1.69 2.21
CA ALA A 193 -10.84 0.70 1.93
C ALA A 193 -12.07 1.30 1.22
N ALA A 194 -12.51 2.50 1.63
CA ALA A 194 -13.62 3.21 1.00
C ALA A 194 -13.30 3.63 -0.45
N ILE A 195 -12.05 4.06 -0.71
CA ILE A 195 -11.59 4.40 -2.06
C ILE A 195 -11.65 3.16 -2.96
N VAL A 196 -11.11 2.03 -2.50
CA VAL A 196 -11.14 0.76 -3.24
C VAL A 196 -12.57 0.34 -3.58
N ALA A 197 -13.49 0.47 -2.62
CA ALA A 197 -14.90 0.15 -2.82
C ALA A 197 -15.61 1.11 -3.80
N HIS A 198 -15.33 2.41 -3.74
CA HIS A 198 -16.00 3.42 -4.55
C HIS A 198 -15.51 3.47 -6.00
N PHE A 199 -14.19 3.39 -6.21
CA PHE A 199 -13.58 3.45 -7.54
C PHE A 199 -13.50 2.06 -8.22
N THR A 200 -14.18 1.05 -7.65
CA THR A 200 -14.22 -0.34 -8.16
C THR A 200 -12.84 -0.86 -8.51
N VAL A 201 -11.89 -0.66 -7.59
CA VAL A 201 -10.52 -1.16 -7.76
C VAL A 201 -10.51 -2.60 -7.26
N ASP A 202 -10.69 -3.58 -8.15
CA ASP A 202 -10.90 -4.99 -7.78
C ASP A 202 -9.87 -5.55 -6.80
N GLY A 203 -10.24 -5.60 -5.52
CA GLY A 203 -9.42 -6.17 -4.43
C GLY A 203 -8.03 -5.53 -4.25
N ALA A 204 -7.70 -4.47 -5.00
CA ALA A 204 -6.34 -4.00 -5.15
C ALA A 204 -5.94 -3.02 -4.05
N LEU A 205 -4.64 -2.73 -4.03
CA LEU A 205 -4.07 -1.74 -3.14
C LEU A 205 -4.15 -0.36 -3.75
N VAL A 206 -3.98 0.65 -2.91
CA VAL A 206 -3.92 2.05 -3.33
C VAL A 206 -2.71 2.73 -2.72
N HIS A 207 -2.05 3.56 -3.52
CA HIS A 207 -1.13 4.57 -3.00
C HIS A 207 -1.95 5.77 -2.58
N LEU A 208 -1.84 6.18 -1.32
CA LEU A 208 -2.58 7.30 -0.77
C LEU A 208 -1.65 8.45 -0.43
N VAL A 209 -1.96 9.62 -0.96
CA VAL A 209 -1.27 10.88 -0.65
C VAL A 209 -2.26 11.81 0.02
N ILE A 210 -2.01 12.20 1.27
CA ILE A 210 -2.89 13.10 2.04
C ILE A 210 -2.15 14.43 2.21
N SER A 211 -2.68 15.53 1.66
CA SER A 211 -2.17 16.91 1.88
C SER A 211 -0.63 17.04 2.01
N GLY A 212 0.12 16.48 1.05
CA GLY A 212 1.59 16.57 1.02
C GLY A 212 2.35 15.51 1.85
N ALA A 213 1.65 14.62 2.55
CA ALA A 213 2.21 13.48 3.26
C ALA A 213 1.98 12.17 2.51
N VAL A 214 3.05 11.39 2.35
CA VAL A 214 2.99 10.02 1.82
C VAL A 214 2.63 9.08 2.95
N VAL A 215 1.53 8.34 2.79
CA VAL A 215 1.06 7.37 3.78
C VAL A 215 1.70 6.01 3.52
N ARG A 216 2.20 5.35 4.57
CA ARG A 216 2.75 4.00 4.50
C ARG A 216 1.75 2.97 5.05
N PRO A 217 1.92 1.66 4.75
CA PRO A 217 1.00 0.64 5.25
C PRO A 217 0.84 0.63 6.77
N LEU A 218 1.91 0.87 7.52
CA LEU A 218 1.89 0.94 8.99
C LEU A 218 1.10 2.14 9.55
N ASP A 219 0.79 3.15 8.71
CA ASP A 219 -0.01 4.30 9.11
C ASP A 219 -1.52 4.04 9.04
N ALA A 220 -1.95 2.86 8.58
CA ALA A 220 -3.37 2.50 8.40
C ALA A 220 -4.22 2.65 9.67
N SER A 221 -3.60 2.53 10.84
CA SER A 221 -4.26 2.67 12.15
C SER A 221 -4.41 4.11 12.62
N ARG A 222 -3.68 5.06 12.01
CA ARG A 222 -3.76 6.47 12.37
C ARG A 222 -5.11 7.06 12.01
N LYS A 223 -5.63 7.96 12.85
CA LYS A 223 -6.90 8.65 12.61
C LYS A 223 -6.73 9.74 11.56
N LEU A 224 -7.73 9.91 10.68
CA LEU A 224 -7.73 10.94 9.65
C LEU A 224 -7.65 12.35 10.24
N SER A 225 -8.29 12.57 11.39
CA SER A 225 -8.29 13.86 12.11
C SER A 225 -6.90 14.36 12.50
N HIS A 226 -5.90 13.47 12.63
CA HIS A 226 -4.55 13.84 13.02
C HIS A 226 -3.63 14.14 11.82
N ILE A 227 -3.99 13.68 10.62
CA ILE A 227 -3.13 13.74 9.41
C ILE A 227 -3.64 14.79 8.43
N ALA A 228 -4.96 14.93 8.32
CA ALA A 228 -5.59 16.00 7.56
C ALA A 228 -6.28 16.94 8.58
N PRO A 229 -5.56 17.91 9.19
CA PRO A 229 -6.19 18.83 10.11
C PRO A 229 -7.37 19.49 9.40
N SER A 230 -8.53 19.47 10.05
CA SER A 230 -9.75 20.05 9.51
C SER A 230 -9.43 21.46 9.02
N GLY A 231 -9.62 21.71 7.72
CA GLY A 231 -9.65 23.07 7.22
C GLY A 231 -10.66 23.82 8.08
N VAL A 232 -10.18 24.74 8.91
CA VAL A 232 -11.02 25.52 9.81
C VAL A 232 -12.13 26.12 8.93
N PRO A 233 -13.42 25.99 9.27
CA PRO A 233 -14.41 26.83 8.62
C PRO A 233 -14.01 28.25 9.01
N CYS A 234 -13.48 29.02 8.05
CA CYS A 234 -13.21 30.44 8.25
C CYS A 234 -14.47 31.05 8.86
N SER A 235 -14.42 31.35 10.16
CA SER A 235 -15.50 32.06 10.82
C SER A 235 -15.66 33.39 10.09
N PRO A 236 -16.89 33.85 9.80
CA PRO A 236 -17.07 35.17 9.22
C PRO A 236 -16.49 36.16 10.23
N ARG A 237 -15.47 36.92 9.83
CA ARG A 237 -14.91 38.00 10.65
C ARG A 237 -16.05 38.97 10.95
N SER A 238 -16.64 38.85 12.13
CA SER A 238 -17.40 39.90 12.78
C SER A 238 -16.42 41.00 13.16
N GLY A 239 -16.38 42.05 12.33
CA GLY A 239 -15.63 43.27 12.58
C GLY A 239 -16.47 44.48 12.19
N SER A 240 -17.54 44.75 12.94
CA SER A 240 -17.95 46.13 13.24
C SER A 240 -16.79 46.82 13.95
N SER A 241 -16.37 48.05 13.72
CA SER A 241 -16.87 49.27 13.06
C SER A 241 -15.60 50.13 12.88
N SER A 242 -15.48 51.10 11.97
CA SER A 242 -16.09 52.42 12.07
C SER A 242 -15.63 53.28 10.89
N SER A 243 -16.59 53.93 10.23
CA SER A 243 -16.53 55.25 9.60
C SER A 243 -15.19 55.77 9.02
N ARG A 244 -15.20 56.06 7.71
CA ARG A 244 -14.93 57.43 7.23
C ARG A 244 -15.58 57.65 5.86
N SER A 245 -16.36 58.71 5.83
CA SER A 245 -17.04 59.35 4.73
C SER A 245 -16.09 59.84 3.64
N SER A 246 -16.46 59.63 2.38
CA SER A 246 -16.23 60.61 1.32
C SER A 246 -17.13 60.31 0.13
N SER A 247 -18.00 61.28 -0.11
CA SER A 247 -18.86 61.51 -1.26
C SER A 247 -18.10 61.51 -2.60
N SER A 248 -18.68 60.88 -3.62
CA SER A 248 -18.71 61.45 -4.98
C SER A 248 -19.75 60.72 -5.84
N SER A 249 -20.78 61.49 -6.14
CA SER A 249 -21.77 61.39 -7.20
C SER A 249 -21.23 60.97 -8.57
N SER A 250 -21.97 60.10 -9.26
CA SER A 250 -22.41 60.24 -10.67
C SER A 250 -23.16 58.95 -11.06
N SER A 251 -24.50 58.92 -11.05
CA SER A 251 -25.39 59.25 -12.18
C SER A 251 -25.00 58.56 -13.50
N SER A 252 -25.73 57.50 -13.87
CA SER A 252 -26.35 57.28 -15.20
C SER A 252 -27.10 55.93 -15.17
N SER A 253 -28.43 55.91 -15.14
CA SER A 253 -29.34 55.97 -16.30
C SER A 253 -29.77 54.57 -16.77
N THR A 254 -31.07 54.27 -16.59
CA THR A 254 -31.99 53.65 -17.58
C THR A 254 -31.60 52.26 -18.14
N SER A 255 -32.40 51.19 -18.09
CA SER A 255 -33.80 51.11 -18.52
C SER A 255 -34.39 49.74 -18.17
N ARG A 256 -35.71 49.71 -18.01
CA ARG A 256 -36.59 48.54 -18.06
C ARG A 256 -36.37 47.71 -19.34
N VAL A 257 -36.68 46.41 -19.31
CA VAL A 257 -37.89 45.80 -19.94
C VAL A 257 -37.84 44.27 -19.84
N SER A 258 -38.95 43.75 -19.31
CA SER A 258 -39.69 42.50 -19.53
C SER A 258 -39.20 41.37 -20.47
N ALA A 259 -39.49 40.16 -19.97
CA ALA A 259 -40.29 39.08 -20.58
C ALA A 259 -39.64 37.98 -21.43
N ALA A 260 -40.23 36.78 -21.22
CA ALA A 260 -40.20 35.53 -22.00
C ALA A 260 -38.85 34.80 -22.00
N GLY A 261 -38.74 33.48 -21.80
CA GLY A 261 -39.64 32.36 -22.01
C GLY A 261 -38.75 31.16 -22.41
N PRO A 262 -39.17 29.89 -22.22
CA PRO A 262 -38.27 28.76 -22.01
C PRO A 262 -37.89 28.02 -23.30
N LEU A 263 -36.71 27.41 -23.36
CA LEU A 263 -36.41 26.39 -24.38
C LEU A 263 -35.60 25.19 -23.86
N ARG A 264 -36.30 24.06 -23.95
CA ARG A 264 -35.89 22.65 -23.95
C ARG A 264 -34.47 22.36 -24.46
N GLY A 265 -33.80 21.47 -23.72
CA GLY A 265 -33.46 20.12 -24.20
C GLY A 265 -32.21 19.98 -25.08
N ARG A 266 -31.29 19.11 -24.64
CA ARG A 266 -30.58 18.14 -25.50
C ARG A 266 -29.93 17.06 -24.62
N PHE A 267 -30.57 15.89 -24.65
CA PHE A 267 -29.96 14.59 -24.40
C PHE A 267 -28.83 14.36 -25.41
N TRP A 268 -27.70 13.82 -24.98
CA TRP A 268 -26.71 13.18 -25.84
C TRP A 268 -26.64 11.70 -25.48
N LYS A 269 -26.70 10.88 -26.54
CA LYS A 269 -26.33 9.46 -26.56
C LYS A 269 -24.83 9.32 -26.52
#